data_AF-A0A4U2MEE4-F1
#
_entry.id   AF-A0A4U2MEE4-F1
#
_cell.length_a   1.000
_cell.length_b   1.000
_cell.length_c   1.000
_cell.angle_alpha   90.00
_cell.angle_beta   90.00
_cell.angle_gamma   90.00
#
_symmetry.space_group_name_H-M   'P 1'
#
loop_
_entity.id
_entity.type
_entity.pdbx_description
1 polymer ?
#
loop_
_entity_poly.entity_id
_entity_poly.type
_entity_poly.pdbx_seq_one_letter_code
_entity_poly.pdbx_strand_id
1 'polypeptide(L)'
;MKIAIVCFDNFTDIDVFLPWDLLNRVRLVGGISDWDVQLLGTGKTHISMSGLRIPMTGSISDIPSADAVIFASGKGVQNLYTNQEYLNSIHVDPQ
;
A
#
# COMPACT_ATOMS: atom_id res chain seq x y z
N MET A 1 -15.03 2.56 4.96
CA MET A 1 -13.63 3.02 5.08
C MET A 1 -12.70 2.26 4.11
N LYS A 2 -12.00 2.98 3.23
CA LYS A 2 -10.99 2.48 2.28
C LYS A 2 -9.59 2.80 2.76
N ILE A 3 -8.74 1.78 2.86
CA ILE A 3 -7.37 1.92 3.33
C ILE A 3 -6.41 1.43 2.27
N ALA A 4 -5.51 2.30 1.84
CA ALA A 4 -4.47 1.99 0.88
C ALA A 4 -3.16 1.68 1.60
N ILE A 5 -2.58 0.51 1.32
CA ILE A 5 -1.19 0.18 1.66
C ILE A 5 -0.39 0.25 0.37
N VAL A 6 0.52 1.22 0.27
CA VAL A 6 1.34 1.46 -0.92
C VAL A 6 2.56 0.53 -0.91
N CYS A 7 2.69 -0.28 -1.96
CA CYS A 7 3.75 -1.26 -2.16
C CYS A 7 4.58 -0.96 -3.42
N PHE A 8 5.82 -1.43 -3.41
CA PHE A 8 6.79 -1.25 -4.50
C PHE A 8 7.88 -2.32 -4.39
N ASP A 9 8.65 -2.57 -5.45
CA ASP A 9 9.69 -3.60 -5.38
C ASP A 9 10.70 -3.33 -4.27
N ASN A 10 11.08 -4.38 -3.54
CA ASN A 10 11.94 -4.33 -2.36
C ASN A 10 11.33 -3.53 -1.20
N PHE A 11 10.01 -3.63 -0.99
CA PHE A 11 9.37 -3.24 0.27
C PHE A 11 9.76 -4.20 1.40
N THR A 12 9.83 -3.72 2.64
CA THR A 12 10.04 -4.57 3.83
C THR A 12 8.76 -5.36 4.13
N ASP A 13 8.85 -6.68 4.20
CA ASP A 13 7.70 -7.58 4.37
C ASP A 13 6.78 -7.20 5.54
N ILE A 14 7.35 -6.94 6.71
CA ILE A 14 6.55 -6.64 7.92
C ILE A 14 5.76 -5.33 7.80
N ASP A 15 6.30 -4.34 7.09
CA ASP A 15 5.65 -3.02 6.94
C ASP A 15 4.40 -3.08 6.04
N VAL A 16 4.24 -4.17 5.28
CA VAL A 16 3.03 -4.46 4.50
C VAL A 16 2.15 -5.46 5.23
N PHE A 17 2.69 -6.64 5.59
CA PHE A 17 1.86 -7.75 6.04
C PHE A 17 1.31 -7.57 7.45
N LEU A 18 2.02 -6.88 8.35
CA LEU A 18 1.51 -6.60 9.69
C LEU A 18 0.29 -5.67 9.66
N PRO A 19 0.35 -4.46 9.06
CA PRO A 19 -0.86 -3.63 8.95
C PRO A 19 -1.93 -4.30 8.10
N TRP A 20 -1.58 -5.02 7.03
CA TRP A 20 -2.55 -5.73 6.21
C TRP A 20 -3.35 -6.77 7.01
N ASP A 21 -2.70 -7.60 7.83
CA ASP A 21 -3.40 -8.59 8.69
C ASP A 21 -4.27 -7.90 9.74
N LEU A 22 -3.69 -6.95 10.48
CA LEU A 22 -4.39 -6.24 11.57
C LEU A 22 -5.63 -5.48 11.06
N LEU A 23 -5.50 -4.76 9.94
CA LEU A 23 -6.59 -3.99 9.38
C LEU A 23 -7.66 -4.90 8.77
N ASN A 24 -7.29 -6.03 8.17
CA ASN A 24 -8.31 -6.98 7.69
C ASN A 24 -9.10 -7.62 8.82
N ARG A 25 -8.53 -7.79 10.01
CA ARG A 25 -9.27 -8.30 11.19
C ARG A 25 -10.41 -7.38 11.63
N VAL A 26 -10.33 -6.07 11.36
CA VAL A 26 -11.45 -5.14 11.62
C VAL A 26 -12.71 -5.58 10.87
N ARG A 27 -12.56 -5.94 9.59
CA ARG A 27 -13.64 -6.52 8.78
C ARG A 27 -13.97 -7.95 9.21
N LEU A 28 -12.96 -8.83 9.27
CA LEU A 28 -13.14 -10.28 9.38
C LEU A 28 -13.56 -10.75 10.77
N VAL A 29 -13.16 -10.02 11.82
CA VAL A 29 -13.44 -10.35 13.24
C VAL A 29 -14.32 -9.28 13.87
N GLY A 30 -14.07 -8.01 13.57
CA GLY A 30 -14.85 -6.88 14.11
C GLY A 30 -16.22 -6.68 13.45
N GLY A 31 -16.49 -7.32 12.31
CA GLY A 31 -17.80 -7.29 11.65
C GLY A 31 -18.12 -5.99 10.92
N ILE A 32 -17.14 -5.12 10.66
CA ILE A 32 -17.34 -3.87 9.92
C ILE A 32 -17.34 -4.17 8.42
N SER A 33 -18.52 -4.13 7.80
CA SER A 33 -18.73 -4.59 6.41
C SER A 33 -18.27 -3.60 5.34
N ASP A 34 -18.17 -2.31 5.66
CA ASP A 34 -17.71 -1.25 4.75
C ASP A 34 -16.20 -0.98 4.85
N TRP A 35 -15.42 -1.93 5.37
CA TRP A 35 -13.98 -1.81 5.57
C TRP A 35 -13.18 -2.52 4.47
N ASP A 36 -12.46 -1.78 3.63
CA ASP A 36 -11.69 -2.31 2.51
C ASP A 36 -10.21 -1.97 2.64
N VAL A 37 -9.35 -3.00 2.62
CA VAL A 37 -7.89 -2.87 2.73
C VAL A 37 -7.26 -3.28 1.40
N GLN A 38 -6.62 -2.35 0.73
CA GLN A 38 -6.08 -2.52 -0.61
C GLN A 38 -4.55 -2.43 -0.61
N LEU A 39 -3.90 -3.26 -1.42
CA LEU A 39 -2.50 -3.15 -1.78
C LEU A 39 -2.40 -2.39 -3.11
N LEU A 40 -1.90 -1.16 -3.07
CA LEU A 40 -1.73 -0.30 -4.24
C LEU A 40 -0.26 -0.30 -4.66
N GLY A 41 0.04 -0.61 -5.92
CA GLY A 41 1.42 -0.68 -6.40
C GLY A 41 1.74 0.27 -7.55
N THR A 42 3.04 0.50 -7.76
CA THR A 42 3.57 1.13 -8.97
C THR A 42 3.51 0.21 -10.20
N GLY A 43 3.22 -1.08 -9.97
CA GLY A 43 2.92 -2.08 -10.98
C GLY A 43 1.87 -3.08 -10.49
N LYS A 44 1.50 -4.04 -11.35
CA LYS A 44 0.48 -5.05 -11.03
C LYS A 44 0.93 -6.07 -9.98
N THR A 45 2.24 -6.25 -9.84
CA THR A 45 2.86 -7.24 -8.95
C THR A 45 4.20 -6.67 -8.48
N HIS A 46 4.53 -6.90 -7.21
CA HIS A 46 5.82 -6.52 -6.63
C HIS A 46 6.51 -7.68 -5.94
N ILE A 47 7.83 -7.60 -5.81
CA ILE A 47 8.64 -8.57 -5.07
C ILE A 47 9.14 -7.89 -3.79
N SER A 48 8.83 -8.47 -2.62
CA SER A 48 9.30 -7.97 -1.33
C SER A 48 10.80 -8.18 -1.14
N MET A 49 11.39 -7.56 -0.11
CA MET A 49 12.80 -7.76 0.24
C MET A 49 13.16 -9.22 0.55
N SER A 50 12.22 -10.02 1.06
CA SER A 50 12.42 -11.45 1.30
C SER A 50 12.19 -12.33 0.05
N GLY A 51 11.77 -11.74 -1.07
CA GLY A 51 11.54 -12.44 -2.35
C GLY A 51 10.10 -12.90 -2.58
N LEU A 52 9.14 -12.48 -1.76
CA LEU A 52 7.73 -12.81 -1.95
C LEU A 52 7.14 -12.00 -3.10
N ARG A 53 6.52 -12.68 -4.07
CA ARG A 53 5.80 -12.06 -5.18
C ARG A 53 4.35 -11.83 -4.80
N ILE A 54 3.94 -10.57 -4.72
CA ILE A 54 2.61 -10.16 -4.26
C ILE A 54 1.86 -9.44 -5.39
N PRO A 55 0.66 -9.91 -5.78
CA PRO A 55 -0.21 -9.18 -6.70
C PRO A 55 -0.86 -8.00 -5.98
N MET A 56 -0.95 -6.87 -6.67
CA MET A 56 -1.62 -5.67 -6.17
C MET A 56 -3.12 -5.74 -6.44
N THR A 57 -3.91 -5.18 -5.52
CA THR A 57 -5.36 -5.08 -5.69
C THR A 57 -5.77 -3.82 -6.44
N GLY A 58 -4.87 -2.84 -6.56
CA GLY A 58 -5.08 -1.59 -7.28
C GLY A 58 -3.77 -0.90 -7.65
N SER A 59 -3.89 0.32 -8.16
CA SER A 59 -2.80 1.18 -8.62
C SER A 59 -2.61 2.36 -7.66
N ILE A 60 -1.42 2.94 -7.59
CA ILE A 60 -1.19 4.19 -6.85
C ILE A 60 -2.11 5.35 -7.30
N SER A 61 -2.66 5.28 -8.51
CA SER A 61 -3.69 6.23 -8.98
C SER A 61 -4.97 6.20 -8.15
N ASP A 62 -5.20 5.16 -7.36
CA ASP A 62 -6.38 4.98 -6.52
C ASP A 62 -6.22 5.64 -5.14
N ILE A 63 -5.02 6.13 -4.79
CA ILE A 63 -4.71 6.84 -3.53
C ILE A 63 -5.72 7.96 -3.21
N PRO A 64 -6.13 8.84 -4.16
CA PRO A 64 -7.07 9.92 -3.85
C PRO A 64 -8.45 9.46 -3.37
N SER A 65 -8.78 8.19 -3.58
CA SER A 65 -10.05 7.61 -3.15
C SER A 65 -9.98 6.91 -1.78
N ALA A 66 -8.80 6.85 -1.16
CA ALA A 66 -8.59 6.21 0.13
C ALA A 66 -8.84 7.19 1.30
N ASP A 67 -9.45 6.69 2.36
CA ASP A 67 -9.66 7.43 3.61
C ASP A 67 -8.39 7.45 4.49
N ALA A 68 -7.50 6.47 4.30
CA ALA A 68 -6.20 6.41 4.95
C ALA A 68 -5.16 5.76 4.01
N VAL A 69 -3.92 6.26 4.07
CA VAL A 69 -2.81 5.79 3.22
C VAL A 69 -1.63 5.42 4.10
N ILE A 70 -1.10 4.21 3.94
CA ILE A 70 0.07 3.69 4.62
C ILE A 70 1.14 3.44 3.56
N PHE A 71 2.28 4.11 3.68
CA PHE A 71 3.44 3.82 2.82
C PHE A 71 4.31 2.77 3.48
N ALA A 72 4.54 1.64 2.79
CA ALA A 72 5.51 0.66 3.23
C ALA A 72 6.93 1.25 3.23
N SER A 73 7.83 0.69 4.05
CA SER A 73 9.26 1.00 3.97
C SER A 73 9.98 -0.01 3.08
N GLY A 74 11.32 0.09 3.06
CA GLY A 74 12.20 -0.89 2.43
C GLY A 74 13.25 -0.24 1.55
N LYS A 75 14.17 -1.06 1.03
CA LYS A 75 15.24 -0.59 0.14
C LYS A 75 14.68 0.04 -1.14
N GLY A 76 13.50 -0.38 -1.57
CA GLY A 76 12.80 0.17 -2.74
C GLY A 76 12.54 1.67 -2.65
N VAL A 77 12.41 2.23 -1.44
CA VAL A 77 12.22 3.67 -1.23
C VAL A 77 13.35 4.48 -1.89
N GLN A 78 14.58 3.95 -1.92
CA GLN A 78 15.74 4.64 -2.52
C GLN A 78 15.56 4.98 -4.00
N ASN A 79 14.74 4.21 -4.72
CA ASN A 79 14.43 4.46 -6.13
C ASN A 79 13.25 5.43 -6.31
N LEU A 80 12.50 5.70 -5.24
CA LEU A 80 11.22 6.42 -5.29
C LEU A 80 11.32 7.84 -4.73
N TYR A 81 12.11 8.05 -3.66
CA TYR A 81 12.15 9.35 -2.97
C TYR A 81 12.75 10.49 -3.81
N THR A 82 13.49 10.18 -4.88
CA THR A 82 14.01 11.15 -5.85
C THR A 82 13.27 11.11 -7.20
N ASN A 83 12.32 10.19 -7.37
CA ASN A 83 11.59 10.04 -8.61
C ASN A 83 10.42 11.04 -8.65
N GLN A 84 10.59 12.13 -9.39
CA GLN A 84 9.58 13.18 -9.47
C GLN A 84 8.26 12.72 -10.10
N GLU A 85 8.28 11.79 -11.04
CA GLU A 85 7.06 11.24 -11.66
C GLU A 85 6.24 10.49 -10.61
N TYR A 86 6.90 9.64 -9.81
CA TYR A 86 6.26 8.94 -8.70
C TYR A 86 5.73 9.92 -7.65
N LEU A 87 6.54 10.88 -7.21
CA LEU A 87 6.12 11.85 -6.19
C LEU A 87 4.94 12.70 -6.66
N ASN A 88 4.94 13.13 -7.93
CA ASN A 88 3.83 13.88 -8.51
C ASN A 88 2.56 13.06 -8.66
N SER A 89 2.66 11.72 -8.77
CA SER A 89 1.49 10.84 -8.83
C SER A 89 0.83 10.62 -7.48
N ILE A 90 1.53 10.92 -6.38
CA ILE A 90 0.98 10.82 -5.02
C ILE A 90 0.16 12.07 -4.75
N HIS A 91 -1.16 11.91 -4.74
CA HIS A 91 -2.10 12.92 -4.32
C HIS A 91 -2.84 12.44 -3.08
N VAL A 92 -2.34 12.83 -1.91
CA VAL A 92 -3.03 12.65 -0.62
C VAL A 92 -3.83 13.91 -0.30
N ASP A 93 -5.03 13.76 0.24
CA ASP A 93 -5.84 14.90 0.71
C ASP A 93 -5.22 15.46 2.02
N PRO A 94 -4.71 16.70 2.05
CA PRO A 94 -3.98 17.22 3.19
C PRO A 94 -4.85 17.93 4.23
N GLN A 95 -6.13 17.52 4.41
CA GLN A 95 -7.03 18.16 5.40
C GLN A 95 -6.38 18.39 6.76
#